data_AF-A0A935CN78-F1
#
_entry.id   AF-A0A935CN78-F1
#
_cell.length_a   1.000
_cell.length_b   1.000
_cell.length_c   1.000
_cell.angle_alpha   90.00
_cell.angle_beta   90.00
_cell.angle_gamma   90.00
#
_symmetry.space_group_name_H-M   'P 1'
#
loop_
_entity.id
_entity.type
_entity.pdbx_description
1 polymer ?
#
loop_
_entity_poly.entity_id
_entity_poly.type
_entity_poly.pdbx_seq_one_letter_code
_entity_poly.pdbx_strand_id
1 'polypeptide(L)'
;MLSQEQLQTMLSELESDRVERTVSTNNTDKFGQAICAFANDFPNHRQPGYLIVGASDDGRPNGLSVTDDLLQNLAALRSDGNIQPLPAITVSRHSLPGGDLAVVEVLPSDLPPVRYKGRVWIRVGPRRATASEQEERILSERRISYARSFDALPCLESTLADLSQERFYLSYLRRAVAEEVIVENQRPFKLQLASLRLFDLKQDCPTHAGVLLLADEPTYYLPGAYVQFVRYAGGEMSSDVIDEKRAMGDLHTILQTLDLLMDVNLRQHPVPVSALREAMISDYPKVAVRELLINAIMHRNYQSNAPVRFYWFPDHIEINNPGGLYGEASPKNFPYAVGYRNPVIAEAIRVLGYTNRFGQGVLRARKALEINQSPPAKFTFDPHWFSVRIEARAANGVLGQE
;
A
#
# COMPACT_ATOMS: atom_id res chain seq x y z
N MET A 1 -3.15 -9.79 23.45
CA MET A 1 -3.61 -11.13 23.04
C MET A 1 -4.78 -11.50 23.92
N LEU A 2 -5.88 -11.91 23.30
CA LEU A 2 -7.13 -12.27 23.97
C LEU A 2 -6.94 -13.49 24.90
N SER A 3 -7.43 -13.44 26.14
CA SER A 3 -7.39 -14.59 27.04
C SER A 3 -8.47 -15.63 26.67
N GLN A 4 -8.29 -16.88 27.08
CA GLN A 4 -9.27 -17.94 26.83
C GLN A 4 -10.61 -17.67 27.55
N GLU A 5 -10.56 -17.05 28.72
CA GLU A 5 -11.77 -16.62 29.45
C GLU A 5 -12.52 -15.52 28.70
N GLN A 6 -11.82 -14.51 28.18
CA GLN A 6 -12.42 -13.45 27.35
C GLN A 6 -13.08 -14.01 26.09
N LEU A 7 -12.44 -15.00 25.44
CA LEU A 7 -13.00 -15.67 24.28
C LEU A 7 -14.29 -16.42 24.63
N GLN A 8 -14.32 -17.13 25.76
CA GLN A 8 -15.52 -17.85 26.22
C GLN A 8 -16.66 -16.88 26.53
N THR A 9 -16.38 -15.75 27.18
CA THR A 9 -17.38 -14.70 27.40
C THR A 9 -17.94 -14.20 26.06
N MET A 10 -17.06 -13.88 25.10
CA MET A 10 -17.45 -13.41 23.77
C MET A 10 -18.21 -14.44 22.94
N LEU A 11 -18.08 -15.75 23.22
CA LEU A 11 -18.88 -16.81 22.60
C LEU A 11 -20.24 -16.96 23.28
N SER A 12 -20.34 -16.68 24.58
CA SER A 12 -21.56 -16.83 25.37
C SER A 12 -22.55 -15.66 25.25
N GLU A 13 -22.07 -14.45 24.97
CA GLU A 13 -22.91 -13.27 24.81
C GLU A 13 -23.65 -13.25 23.45
N LEU A 14 -24.75 -12.50 23.35
CA LEU A 14 -25.38 -12.20 22.06
C LEU A 14 -24.39 -11.43 21.17
N GLU A 15 -24.47 -11.59 19.84
CA GLU A 15 -23.57 -10.90 18.91
C GLU A 15 -23.57 -9.40 19.19
N SER A 16 -22.40 -8.86 19.53
CA SER A 16 -22.19 -7.43 19.63
C SER A 16 -21.75 -6.88 18.27
N ASP A 17 -21.79 -5.56 18.14
CA ASP A 17 -21.20 -4.86 17.01
C ASP A 17 -19.68 -5.09 16.87
N ARG A 18 -19.01 -5.65 17.87
CA ARG A 18 -17.56 -5.95 17.87
C ARG A 18 -17.20 -7.41 17.65
N VAL A 19 -18.16 -8.33 17.59
CA VAL A 19 -17.88 -9.77 17.40
C VAL A 19 -18.64 -10.28 16.20
N GLU A 20 -17.95 -10.98 15.29
CA GLU A 20 -18.54 -11.70 14.16
C GLU A 20 -18.14 -13.16 14.26
N ARG A 21 -19.11 -14.07 14.25
CA ARG A 21 -18.88 -15.51 14.24
C ARG A 21 -19.14 -16.08 12.86
N THR A 22 -18.37 -17.09 12.47
CA THR A 22 -18.65 -17.81 11.24
C THR A 22 -18.05 -19.21 11.23
N VAL A 23 -18.84 -20.15 10.71
CA VAL A 23 -18.38 -21.52 10.41
C VAL A 23 -17.67 -21.65 9.06
N SER A 24 -17.77 -20.64 8.19
CA SER A 24 -17.11 -20.67 6.89
C SER A 24 -15.61 -20.46 7.05
N THR A 25 -14.81 -21.29 6.36
CA THR A 25 -13.34 -21.24 6.39
C THR A 25 -12.73 -20.62 5.14
N ASN A 26 -13.53 -20.42 4.08
CA ASN A 26 -13.06 -20.02 2.76
C ASN A 26 -13.75 -18.78 2.18
N ASN A 27 -14.69 -18.16 2.90
CA ASN A 27 -15.39 -16.97 2.40
C ASN A 27 -14.60 -15.68 2.64
N THR A 28 -13.60 -15.45 1.79
CA THR A 28 -12.69 -14.29 1.84
C THR A 28 -13.44 -12.96 1.78
N ASP A 29 -14.53 -12.86 0.99
CA ASP A 29 -15.36 -11.65 0.92
C ASP A 29 -16.05 -11.37 2.25
N LYS A 30 -16.62 -12.40 2.90
CA LYS A 30 -17.25 -12.25 4.22
C LYS A 30 -16.24 -11.78 5.26
N PHE A 31 -15.00 -12.28 5.22
CA PHE A 31 -13.94 -11.87 6.15
C PHE A 31 -13.49 -10.44 5.89
N GLY A 32 -13.24 -10.09 4.62
CA GLY A 32 -12.78 -8.75 4.23
C GLY A 32 -13.79 -7.65 4.59
N GLN A 33 -15.08 -7.89 4.38
CA GLN A 33 -16.15 -6.99 4.79
C GLN A 33 -16.21 -6.82 6.32
N ALA A 34 -16.06 -7.91 7.09
CA ALA A 34 -16.06 -7.84 8.55
C ALA A 34 -14.86 -7.05 9.09
N ILE A 35 -13.65 -7.35 8.60
CA ILE A 35 -12.43 -6.64 8.99
C ILE A 35 -12.54 -5.16 8.64
N CYS A 36 -13.05 -4.83 7.45
CA CYS A 36 -13.31 -3.44 7.05
C CYS A 36 -14.29 -2.74 8.00
N ALA A 37 -15.38 -3.41 8.37
CA ALA A 37 -16.38 -2.87 9.28
C ALA A 37 -15.84 -2.64 10.70
N PHE A 38 -15.05 -3.57 11.24
CA PHE A 38 -14.39 -3.42 12.54
C PHE A 38 -13.33 -2.32 12.52
N ALA A 39 -12.53 -2.24 11.45
CA ALA A 39 -11.51 -1.20 11.31
C ALA A 39 -12.12 0.21 11.21
N ASN A 40 -13.34 0.35 10.67
CA ASN A 40 -14.04 1.63 10.66
C ASN A 40 -14.58 2.05 12.03
N ASP A 41 -14.82 1.10 12.93
CA ASP A 41 -15.33 1.32 14.30
C ASP A 41 -16.37 2.46 14.34
N PHE A 42 -17.41 2.39 13.51
CA PHE A 42 -18.39 3.47 13.38
C PHE A 42 -19.01 3.90 14.73
N PRO A 43 -19.38 2.97 15.64
CA PRO A 43 -19.82 3.28 17.00
C PRO A 43 -18.77 3.98 17.89
N ASN A 44 -17.49 3.98 17.49
CA ASN A 44 -16.36 4.63 18.15
C ASN A 44 -16.03 4.07 19.54
N HIS A 45 -16.05 2.74 19.67
CA HIS A 45 -15.67 2.07 20.92
C HIS A 45 -14.18 2.24 21.24
N ARG A 46 -13.34 2.48 20.22
CA ARG A 46 -11.87 2.48 20.29
C ARG A 46 -11.29 1.20 20.89
N GLN A 47 -11.99 0.10 20.70
CA GLN A 47 -11.61 -1.23 21.17
C GLN A 47 -11.52 -2.18 19.97
N PRO A 48 -10.71 -3.25 20.06
CA PRO A 48 -10.59 -4.21 18.97
C PRO A 48 -11.94 -4.90 18.66
N GLY A 49 -12.13 -5.20 17.38
CA GLY A 49 -13.17 -6.12 16.91
C GLY A 49 -12.60 -7.51 16.68
N TYR A 50 -13.45 -8.54 16.75
CA TYR A 50 -13.06 -9.94 16.69
C TYR A 50 -13.87 -10.69 15.64
N LEU A 51 -13.17 -11.20 14.63
CA LEU A 51 -13.71 -12.19 13.68
C LEU A 51 -13.29 -13.58 14.15
N ILE A 52 -14.27 -14.41 14.51
CA ILE A 52 -14.06 -15.77 15.02
C ILE A 52 -14.49 -16.78 13.97
N VAL A 53 -13.53 -17.54 13.46
CA VAL A 53 -13.74 -18.60 12.46
C VAL A 53 -13.75 -19.96 13.16
N GLY A 54 -14.74 -20.78 12.83
CA GLY A 54 -14.95 -22.11 13.43
C GLY A 54 -16.00 -22.13 14.55
N ALA A 55 -16.68 -21.01 14.80
CA ALA A 55 -17.78 -20.90 15.75
C ALA A 55 -19.12 -20.73 15.02
N SER A 56 -20.13 -21.44 15.51
CA SER A 56 -21.53 -21.28 15.13
C SER A 56 -22.12 -19.98 15.70
N ASP A 57 -23.25 -19.54 15.15
CA ASP A 57 -23.94 -18.32 15.61
C ASP A 57 -24.33 -18.41 17.10
N ASP A 58 -24.62 -19.63 17.59
CA ASP A 58 -24.91 -19.95 19.00
C ASP A 58 -23.66 -19.99 19.91
N GLY A 59 -22.48 -19.68 19.37
CA GLY A 59 -21.21 -19.63 20.11
C GLY A 59 -20.51 -20.99 20.27
N ARG A 60 -21.08 -22.08 19.76
CA ARG A 60 -20.46 -23.40 19.87
C ARG A 60 -19.34 -23.61 18.85
N PRO A 61 -18.18 -24.17 19.25
CA PRO A 61 -17.18 -24.63 18.29
C PRO A 61 -17.75 -25.70 17.35
N ASN A 62 -17.42 -25.63 16.06
CA ASN A 62 -17.94 -26.53 15.03
C ASN A 62 -16.94 -27.64 14.63
N GLY A 63 -16.09 -28.10 15.57
CA GLY A 63 -15.13 -29.18 15.29
C GLY A 63 -14.04 -28.83 14.28
N LEU A 64 -13.84 -27.55 13.96
CA LEU A 64 -12.80 -27.11 13.02
C LEU A 64 -11.41 -27.46 13.59
N SER A 65 -10.51 -27.96 12.76
CA SER A 65 -9.08 -28.01 13.09
C SER A 65 -8.38 -26.90 12.34
N VAL A 66 -7.75 -25.98 13.07
CA VAL A 66 -7.12 -24.80 12.47
C VAL A 66 -5.74 -25.19 11.94
N THR A 67 -5.61 -25.17 10.61
CA THR A 67 -4.33 -25.40 9.92
C THR A 67 -3.51 -24.12 9.84
N ASP A 68 -2.19 -24.27 9.71
CA ASP A 68 -1.29 -23.14 9.49
C ASP A 68 -1.65 -22.36 8.22
N ASP A 69 -2.08 -23.06 7.16
CA ASP A 69 -2.55 -22.44 5.92
C ASP A 69 -3.75 -21.50 6.15
N LEU A 70 -4.70 -21.88 7.01
CA LEU A 70 -5.84 -21.02 7.33
C LEU A 70 -5.39 -19.75 8.05
N LEU A 71 -4.47 -19.86 9.02
CA LEU A 71 -3.92 -18.72 9.74
C LEU A 71 -3.16 -17.78 8.80
N GLN A 72 -2.35 -18.34 7.88
CA GLN A 72 -1.64 -17.56 6.87
C GLN A 72 -2.59 -16.85 5.91
N ASN A 73 -3.64 -17.53 5.45
CA ASN A 73 -4.66 -16.94 4.57
C ASN A 73 -5.41 -15.78 5.25
N LEU A 74 -5.78 -15.93 6.53
CA LEU A 74 -6.40 -14.87 7.32
C LEU A 74 -5.43 -13.70 7.55
N ALA A 75 -4.16 -13.97 7.86
CA ALA A 75 -3.15 -12.95 8.03
C ALA A 75 -2.85 -12.20 6.72
N ALA A 76 -2.97 -12.88 5.57
CA ALA A 76 -2.77 -12.29 4.25
C ALA A 76 -3.82 -11.22 3.90
N LEU A 77 -5.01 -11.24 4.51
CA LEU A 77 -6.02 -10.18 4.36
C LEU A 77 -5.51 -8.80 4.79
N ARG A 78 -4.45 -8.75 5.62
CA ARG A 78 -3.77 -7.51 5.98
C ARG A 78 -3.09 -6.81 4.81
N SER A 79 -2.68 -7.57 3.79
CA SER A 79 -1.76 -7.09 2.74
C SER A 79 -2.13 -7.49 1.31
N ASP A 80 -3.24 -8.22 1.13
CA ASP A 80 -3.80 -8.57 -0.19
C ASP A 80 -4.24 -7.33 -1.00
N GLY A 81 -4.40 -6.20 -0.30
CA GLY A 81 -4.73 -4.90 -0.86
C GLY A 81 -6.20 -4.75 -1.27
N ASN A 82 -7.09 -5.66 -0.87
CA ASN A 82 -8.54 -5.51 -1.05
C ASN A 82 -9.17 -4.63 0.03
N ILE A 83 -8.55 -4.55 1.21
CA ILE A 83 -8.91 -3.65 2.31
C ILE A 83 -7.95 -2.44 2.31
N GLN A 84 -8.49 -1.23 2.22
CA GLN A 84 -7.73 0.02 2.09
C GLN A 84 -8.31 1.16 2.95
N PRO A 85 -7.51 1.84 3.80
CA PRO A 85 -6.10 1.58 4.08
C PRO A 85 -5.90 0.22 4.76
N LEU A 86 -4.64 -0.23 4.81
CA LEU A 86 -4.32 -1.55 5.35
C LEU A 86 -4.77 -1.68 6.81
N PRO A 87 -5.51 -2.74 7.16
CA PRO A 87 -5.99 -2.92 8.51
C PRO A 87 -4.85 -3.37 9.43
N ALA A 88 -4.92 -3.00 10.71
CA ALA A 88 -4.03 -3.54 11.74
C ALA A 88 -4.71 -4.76 12.37
N ILE A 89 -4.22 -5.96 12.03
CA ILE A 89 -4.80 -7.23 12.49
C ILE A 89 -3.75 -8.14 13.13
N THR A 90 -4.19 -8.93 14.11
CA THR A 90 -3.44 -10.05 14.70
C THR A 90 -4.27 -11.32 14.56
N VAL A 91 -3.66 -12.43 14.15
CA VAL A 91 -4.34 -13.72 13.99
C VAL A 91 -3.77 -14.71 14.99
N SER A 92 -4.65 -15.38 15.74
CA SER A 92 -4.27 -16.39 16.73
C SER A 92 -5.16 -17.63 16.64
N ARG A 93 -4.61 -18.78 17.05
CA ARG A 93 -5.35 -20.04 17.22
C ARG A 93 -5.72 -20.23 18.69
N HIS A 94 -6.95 -20.64 18.95
CA HIS A 94 -7.43 -21.01 20.28
C HIS A 94 -8.11 -22.38 20.23
N SER A 95 -7.66 -23.31 21.05
CA SER A 95 -8.24 -24.67 21.13
C SER A 95 -9.25 -24.75 22.27
N LEU A 96 -10.48 -25.18 21.96
CA LEU A 96 -11.56 -25.36 22.94
C LEU A 96 -12.10 -26.81 22.91
N PRO A 97 -12.77 -27.27 24.00
CA PRO A 97 -13.54 -28.49 23.96
C PRO A 97 -14.61 -28.41 22.86
N GLY A 98 -14.47 -29.20 21.80
CA GLY A 98 -15.36 -29.19 20.64
C GLY A 98 -14.76 -28.62 19.35
N GLY A 99 -13.50 -28.15 19.35
CA GLY A 99 -12.78 -27.74 18.14
C GLY A 99 -11.84 -26.55 18.35
N ASP A 100 -10.98 -26.30 17.36
CA ASP A 100 -10.15 -25.11 17.27
C ASP A 100 -10.92 -23.91 16.68
N LEU A 101 -10.55 -22.72 17.11
CA LEU A 101 -11.03 -21.44 16.59
C LEU A 101 -9.84 -20.62 16.08
N ALA A 102 -10.01 -20.02 14.91
CA ALA A 102 -9.10 -18.98 14.43
C ALA A 102 -9.71 -17.61 14.72
N VAL A 103 -8.99 -16.79 15.48
CA VAL A 103 -9.44 -15.47 15.93
C VAL A 103 -8.60 -14.42 15.21
N VAL A 104 -9.29 -13.51 14.50
CA VAL A 104 -8.68 -12.32 13.91
C VAL A 104 -9.10 -11.13 14.77
N GLU A 105 -8.13 -10.60 15.52
CA GLU A 105 -8.26 -9.35 16.26
C GLU A 105 -7.97 -8.19 15.32
N VAL A 106 -8.93 -7.27 15.16
CA VAL A 106 -8.86 -6.11 14.28
C VAL A 106 -8.86 -4.84 15.11
N LEU A 107 -7.79 -4.06 15.03
CA LEU A 107 -7.73 -2.76 15.69
C LEU A 107 -8.49 -1.70 14.86
N PRO A 108 -9.18 -0.75 15.52
CA PRO A 108 -9.73 0.43 14.84
C PRO A 108 -8.64 1.16 14.05
N SER A 109 -8.98 1.63 12.86
CA SER A 109 -8.07 2.36 11.99
C SER A 109 -7.94 3.82 12.46
N ASP A 110 -6.72 4.34 12.42
CA ASP A 110 -6.45 5.78 12.56
C ASP A 110 -6.79 6.57 11.27
N LEU A 111 -7.12 5.87 10.16
CA LEU A 111 -7.34 6.46 8.83
C LEU A 111 -8.70 6.11 8.19
N PRO A 112 -9.83 6.22 8.90
CA PRO A 112 -11.15 5.99 8.31
C PRO A 112 -11.48 7.02 7.21
N PRO A 113 -12.38 6.70 6.25
CA PRO A 113 -13.08 5.42 6.10
C PRO A 113 -12.21 4.34 5.42
N VAL A 114 -12.17 3.15 6.01
CA VAL A 114 -11.65 1.92 5.42
C VAL A 114 -12.65 1.35 4.42
N ARG A 115 -12.14 0.84 3.31
CA ARG A 115 -12.89 0.29 2.18
C ARG A 115 -12.48 -1.15 1.92
N TYR A 116 -13.45 -1.99 1.60
CA TYR A 116 -13.22 -3.30 1.00
C TYR A 116 -13.70 -3.28 -0.45
N LYS A 117 -12.79 -3.53 -1.40
CA LYS A 117 -13.07 -3.46 -2.85
C LYS A 117 -13.82 -2.18 -3.25
N GLY A 118 -13.36 -1.04 -2.74
CA GLY A 118 -13.93 0.28 -3.03
C GLY A 118 -15.22 0.65 -2.28
N ARG A 119 -15.78 -0.23 -1.43
CA ARG A 119 -16.99 0.05 -0.65
C ARG A 119 -16.67 0.22 0.84
N VAL A 120 -17.27 1.21 1.49
CA VAL A 120 -17.12 1.43 2.94
C VAL A 120 -18.12 0.54 3.68
N TRP A 121 -17.60 -0.34 4.53
CA TRP A 121 -18.42 -1.22 5.38
C TRP A 121 -18.39 -0.75 6.83
N ILE A 122 -19.52 -0.80 7.51
CA ILE A 122 -19.69 -0.45 8.92
C ILE A 122 -20.55 -1.48 9.65
N ARG A 123 -20.52 -1.43 10.98
CA ARG A 123 -21.40 -2.22 11.84
C ARG A 123 -22.63 -1.39 12.22
N VAL A 124 -23.82 -1.97 12.04
CA VAL A 124 -25.11 -1.43 12.49
C VAL A 124 -25.72 -2.47 13.41
N GLY A 125 -25.44 -2.34 14.71
CA GLY A 125 -25.67 -3.43 15.68
C GLY A 125 -24.86 -4.68 15.32
N PRO A 126 -25.43 -5.90 15.40
CA PRO A 126 -24.72 -7.14 15.08
C PRO A 126 -24.54 -7.38 13.57
N ARG A 127 -25.11 -6.53 12.71
CA ARG A 127 -25.06 -6.70 11.25
C ARG A 127 -24.03 -5.77 10.63
N ARG A 128 -23.52 -6.19 9.48
CA ARG A 128 -22.67 -5.35 8.61
C ARG A 128 -23.55 -4.69 7.56
N ALA A 129 -23.30 -3.43 7.27
CA ALA A 129 -23.95 -2.68 6.20
C ALA A 129 -22.92 -1.84 5.45
N THR A 130 -23.25 -1.43 4.23
CA THR A 130 -22.52 -0.38 3.53
C THR A 130 -22.85 0.97 4.15
N ALA A 131 -21.84 1.81 4.34
CA ALA A 131 -22.05 3.14 4.93
C ALA A 131 -22.84 4.04 3.98
N SER A 132 -23.79 4.78 4.55
CA SER A 132 -24.45 5.91 3.89
C SER A 132 -23.49 7.11 3.77
N GLU A 133 -23.91 8.12 3.01
CA GLU A 133 -23.16 9.38 2.87
C GLU A 133 -22.87 10.07 4.19
N GLN A 134 -23.88 10.14 5.06
CA GLN A 134 -23.73 10.78 6.37
C GLN A 134 -22.70 10.03 7.23
N GLU A 135 -22.72 8.70 7.18
CA GLU A 135 -21.81 7.86 7.96
C GLU A 135 -20.37 7.95 7.44
N GLU A 136 -20.17 7.95 6.11
CA GLU A 136 -18.85 8.19 5.52
C GLU A 136 -18.30 9.58 5.85
N ARG A 137 -19.16 10.60 5.91
CA ARG A 137 -18.78 11.95 6.34
C ARG A 137 -18.30 11.94 7.80
N ILE A 138 -19.05 11.30 8.71
CA ILE A 138 -18.66 11.16 10.12
C ILE A 138 -17.30 10.44 10.24
N LEU A 139 -17.09 9.36 9.48
CA LEU A 139 -15.82 8.64 9.45
C LEU A 139 -14.67 9.52 8.93
N SER A 140 -14.92 10.31 7.89
CA SER A 140 -13.94 11.24 7.31
C SER A 140 -13.58 12.36 8.29
N GLU A 141 -14.56 12.90 9.02
CA GLU A 141 -14.34 13.90 10.08
C GLU A 141 -13.57 13.29 11.25
N ARG A 142 -13.85 12.03 11.62
CA ARG A 142 -13.18 11.32 12.72
C ARG A 142 -11.69 11.10 12.47
N ARG A 143 -11.30 10.80 11.22
CA ARG A 143 -9.89 10.71 10.80
C ARG A 143 -9.08 11.92 11.22
N ILE A 144 -9.65 13.11 11.15
CA ILE A 144 -8.94 14.38 11.41
C ILE A 144 -8.41 14.41 12.86
N SER A 145 -9.09 13.74 13.81
CA SER A 145 -8.60 13.63 15.19
C SER A 145 -7.48 12.60 15.37
N TYR A 146 -7.27 11.71 14.40
CA TYR A 146 -6.34 10.57 14.50
C TYR A 146 -5.20 10.59 13.47
N ALA A 147 -5.25 11.47 12.46
CA ALA A 147 -4.32 11.45 11.34
C ALA A 147 -2.86 11.65 11.83
N ARG A 148 -2.06 10.58 11.73
CA ARG A 148 -0.65 10.55 12.14
C ARG A 148 0.34 10.60 10.98
N SER A 149 -0.10 10.38 9.74
CA SER A 149 0.77 10.38 8.57
C SER A 149 0.73 11.71 7.83
N PHE A 150 1.89 12.15 7.36
CA PHE A 150 2.06 13.46 6.72
C PHE A 150 1.14 13.66 5.49
N ASP A 151 1.00 12.61 4.68
CA ASP A 151 0.17 12.62 3.48
C ASP A 151 -1.33 12.86 3.76
N ALA A 152 -1.82 12.48 4.95
CA ALA A 152 -3.19 12.69 5.38
C ALA A 152 -3.42 14.06 6.06
N LEU A 153 -2.34 14.78 6.40
CA LEU A 153 -2.45 16.10 7.04
C LEU A 153 -2.87 17.18 6.02
N PRO A 154 -3.58 18.23 6.47
CA PRO A 154 -3.94 19.37 5.64
C PRO A 154 -2.70 20.10 5.14
N CYS A 155 -2.69 20.48 3.86
CA CYS A 155 -1.72 21.38 3.27
C CYS A 155 -2.32 22.80 3.30
N LEU A 156 -2.04 23.53 4.40
CA LEU A 156 -2.74 24.78 4.74
C LEU A 156 -2.55 25.91 3.71
N GLU A 157 -1.48 25.85 2.92
CA GLU A 157 -1.16 26.84 1.90
C GLU A 157 -1.91 26.59 0.58
N SER A 158 -2.55 25.41 0.44
CA SER A 158 -3.27 25.01 -0.77
C SER A 158 -4.78 25.22 -0.63
N THR A 159 -5.45 25.33 -1.77
CA THR A 159 -6.89 25.56 -1.89
C THR A 159 -7.52 24.57 -2.86
N LEU A 160 -8.85 24.52 -2.90
CA LEU A 160 -9.56 23.68 -3.85
C LEU A 160 -9.25 24.05 -5.32
N ALA A 161 -8.95 25.32 -5.60
CA ALA A 161 -8.69 25.81 -6.94
C ALA A 161 -7.36 25.28 -7.53
N ASP A 162 -6.44 24.85 -6.66
CA ASP A 162 -5.16 24.29 -7.07
C ASP A 162 -5.30 22.82 -7.54
N LEU A 163 -6.46 22.18 -7.29
CA LEU A 163 -6.72 20.80 -7.65
C LEU A 163 -7.46 20.70 -8.99
N SER A 164 -6.95 19.84 -9.87
CA SER A 164 -7.61 19.52 -11.14
C SER A 164 -8.79 18.57 -10.93
N GLN A 165 -9.99 19.10 -11.11
CA GLN A 165 -11.23 18.33 -11.09
C GLN A 165 -11.26 17.28 -12.21
N GLU A 166 -10.74 17.61 -13.39
CA GLU A 166 -10.68 16.68 -14.52
C GLU A 166 -9.83 15.44 -14.19
N ARG A 167 -8.60 15.63 -13.68
CA ARG A 167 -7.74 14.51 -13.25
C ARG A 167 -8.39 13.66 -12.17
N PHE A 168 -9.12 14.29 -11.24
CA PHE A 168 -9.85 13.54 -10.23
C PHE A 168 -10.87 12.57 -10.86
N TYR A 169 -11.74 13.06 -11.73
CA TYR A 169 -12.80 12.23 -12.33
C TYR A 169 -12.27 11.22 -13.35
N LEU A 170 -11.33 11.62 -14.21
CA LEU A 170 -10.84 10.78 -15.30
C LEU A 170 -9.77 9.78 -14.85
N SER A 171 -8.87 10.20 -13.97
CA SER A 171 -7.67 9.42 -13.64
C SER A 171 -7.79 8.66 -12.31
N TYR A 172 -8.51 9.20 -11.32
CA TYR A 172 -8.51 8.63 -9.97
C TYR A 172 -9.85 8.01 -9.55
N LEU A 173 -10.95 8.76 -9.57
CA LEU A 173 -12.24 8.36 -8.98
C LEU A 173 -12.77 7.04 -9.54
N ARG A 174 -12.79 6.90 -10.88
CA ARG A 174 -13.25 5.68 -11.58
C ARG A 174 -12.47 4.41 -11.22
N ARG A 175 -11.25 4.55 -10.72
CA ARG A 175 -10.42 3.44 -10.26
C ARG A 175 -10.54 3.21 -8.75
N ALA A 176 -10.80 4.27 -7.98
CA ALA A 176 -10.85 4.24 -6.52
C ALA A 176 -12.21 3.73 -5.99
N VAL A 177 -13.29 4.04 -6.70
CA VAL A 177 -14.67 3.83 -6.27
C VAL A 177 -15.40 2.98 -7.32
N ALA A 178 -16.26 2.07 -6.88
CA ALA A 178 -17.05 1.24 -7.77
C ALA A 178 -18.01 2.09 -8.62
N GLU A 179 -18.19 1.77 -9.91
CA GLU A 179 -18.98 2.57 -10.85
C GLU A 179 -20.40 2.85 -10.34
N GLU A 180 -21.08 1.86 -9.77
CA GLU A 180 -22.42 2.00 -9.17
C GLU A 180 -22.43 3.08 -8.07
N VAL A 181 -21.41 3.09 -7.22
CA VAL A 181 -21.28 4.08 -6.14
C VAL A 181 -21.00 5.46 -6.71
N ILE A 182 -20.25 5.57 -7.82
CA ILE A 182 -20.01 6.87 -8.49
C ILE A 182 -21.32 7.41 -9.07
N VAL A 183 -22.11 6.56 -9.74
CA VAL A 183 -23.39 6.95 -10.34
C VAL A 183 -24.41 7.40 -9.29
N GLU A 184 -24.45 6.73 -8.14
CA GLU A 184 -25.34 7.09 -7.02
C GLU A 184 -24.85 8.31 -6.22
N ASN A 185 -23.57 8.66 -6.33
CA ASN A 185 -22.95 9.70 -5.52
C ASN A 185 -23.28 11.10 -6.07
N GLN A 186 -24.19 11.78 -5.40
CA GLN A 186 -24.59 13.17 -5.68
C GLN A 186 -23.86 14.20 -4.82
N ARG A 187 -22.75 13.80 -4.16
CA ARG A 187 -22.08 14.67 -3.20
C ARG A 187 -21.38 15.84 -3.88
N PRO A 188 -21.31 17.02 -3.24
CA PRO A 188 -20.42 18.08 -3.68
C PRO A 188 -18.96 17.61 -3.80
N PHE A 189 -18.22 18.18 -4.75
CA PHE A 189 -16.84 17.80 -5.06
C PHE A 189 -15.92 17.72 -3.83
N LYS A 190 -16.01 18.68 -2.89
CA LYS A 190 -15.24 18.67 -1.63
C LYS A 190 -15.49 17.41 -0.79
N LEU A 191 -16.75 16.95 -0.70
CA LEU A 191 -17.09 15.75 0.05
C LEU A 191 -16.60 14.47 -0.64
N GLN A 192 -16.61 14.45 -1.98
CA GLN A 192 -16.02 13.34 -2.75
C GLN A 192 -14.52 13.23 -2.47
N LEU A 193 -13.77 14.33 -2.56
CA LEU A 193 -12.35 14.37 -2.22
C LEU A 193 -12.08 13.97 -0.76
N ALA A 194 -12.85 14.49 0.19
CA ALA A 194 -12.68 14.22 1.61
C ALA A 194 -12.86 12.73 1.96
N SER A 195 -13.83 12.07 1.30
CA SER A 195 -14.07 10.63 1.43
C SER A 195 -12.85 9.80 1.02
N LEU A 196 -12.08 10.28 0.04
CA LEU A 196 -10.87 9.66 -0.47
C LEU A 196 -9.59 10.17 0.22
N ARG A 197 -9.72 10.88 1.34
CA ARG A 197 -8.61 11.47 2.13
C ARG A 197 -7.80 12.54 1.39
N LEU A 198 -8.38 13.15 0.34
CA LEU A 198 -7.70 14.18 -0.47
C LEU A 198 -8.05 15.61 -0.05
N PHE A 199 -9.02 15.78 0.85
CA PHE A 199 -9.47 17.09 1.32
C PHE A 199 -9.79 17.04 2.82
N ASP A 200 -9.45 18.11 3.53
CA ASP A 200 -9.79 18.34 4.93
C ASP A 200 -10.96 19.33 5.03
N LEU A 201 -12.10 18.85 5.52
CA LEU A 201 -13.33 19.66 5.62
C LEU A 201 -13.29 20.67 6.78
N LYS A 202 -12.41 20.49 7.76
CA LYS A 202 -12.33 21.36 8.94
C LYS A 202 -11.46 22.57 8.65
N GLN A 203 -10.32 22.36 8.00
CA GLN A 203 -9.42 23.42 7.56
C GLN A 203 -9.80 24.00 6.20
N ASP A 204 -10.77 23.36 5.52
CA ASP A 204 -11.24 23.71 4.18
C ASP A 204 -10.13 23.79 3.13
N CYS A 205 -9.18 22.86 3.17
CA CYS A 205 -8.06 22.79 2.23
C CYS A 205 -7.73 21.34 1.82
N PRO A 206 -7.02 21.15 0.69
CA PRO A 206 -6.48 19.86 0.31
C PRO A 206 -5.57 19.26 1.38
N THR A 207 -5.49 17.92 1.43
CA THR A 207 -4.41 17.23 2.16
C THR A 207 -3.14 17.22 1.31
N HIS A 208 -1.98 16.92 1.91
CA HIS A 208 -0.75 16.73 1.14
C HIS A 208 -0.88 15.63 0.08
N ALA A 209 -1.64 14.56 0.36
CA ALA A 209 -2.00 13.58 -0.65
C ALA A 209 -2.87 14.17 -1.76
N GLY A 210 -3.87 14.98 -1.42
CA GLY A 210 -4.68 15.71 -2.42
C GLY A 210 -3.82 16.55 -3.35
N VAL A 211 -2.87 17.31 -2.80
CA VAL A 211 -1.89 18.08 -3.58
C VAL A 211 -1.04 17.18 -4.47
N LEU A 212 -0.42 16.14 -3.92
CA LEU A 212 0.44 15.23 -4.69
C LEU A 212 -0.29 14.49 -5.82
N LEU A 213 -1.58 14.19 -5.65
CA LEU A 213 -2.35 13.43 -6.64
C LEU A 213 -3.01 14.31 -7.70
N LEU A 214 -3.42 15.54 -7.36
CA LEU A 214 -4.36 16.31 -8.17
C LEU A 214 -3.93 17.74 -8.45
N ALA A 215 -2.93 18.28 -7.75
CA ALA A 215 -2.49 19.64 -8.00
C ALA A 215 -1.75 19.78 -9.33
N ASP A 216 -1.91 20.94 -9.98
CA ASP A 216 -1.18 21.26 -11.20
C ASP A 216 0.32 21.37 -10.93
N GLU A 217 0.70 21.99 -9.80
CA GLU A 217 2.09 22.18 -9.39
C GLU A 217 2.36 21.68 -7.96
N PRO A 218 2.43 20.35 -7.72
CA PRO A 218 2.68 19.83 -6.37
C PRO A 218 4.02 20.29 -5.77
N THR A 219 5.01 20.60 -6.62
CA THR A 219 6.33 21.07 -6.22
C THR A 219 6.34 22.49 -5.65
N TYR A 220 5.28 23.28 -5.87
CA TYR A 220 5.14 24.59 -5.21
C TYR A 220 5.03 24.40 -3.68
N TYR A 221 4.21 23.45 -3.24
CA TYR A 221 3.99 23.14 -1.82
C TYR A 221 5.00 22.14 -1.26
N LEU A 222 5.50 21.24 -2.12
CA LEU A 222 6.41 20.16 -1.74
C LEU A 222 7.63 20.16 -2.67
N PRO A 223 8.64 21.03 -2.45
CA PRO A 223 9.73 21.27 -3.41
C PRO A 223 10.49 20.01 -3.86
N GLY A 224 10.60 19.00 -3.00
CA GLY A 224 11.24 17.73 -3.32
C GLY A 224 10.34 16.68 -3.97
N ALA A 225 9.06 16.97 -4.25
CA ALA A 225 8.07 16.01 -4.75
C ALA A 225 8.26 15.70 -6.26
N TYR A 226 9.44 15.20 -6.60
CA TYR A 226 9.79 14.75 -7.93
C TYR A 226 10.84 13.64 -7.87
N VAL A 227 11.04 12.96 -9.00
CA VAL A 227 12.14 12.00 -9.16
C VAL A 227 13.15 12.58 -10.13
N GLN A 228 14.40 12.72 -9.67
CA GLN A 228 15.52 13.17 -10.49
C GLN A 228 16.20 11.93 -11.09
N PHE A 229 16.17 11.83 -12.41
CA PHE A 229 16.90 10.82 -13.16
C PHE A 229 18.20 11.42 -13.69
N VAL A 230 19.34 10.78 -13.40
CA VAL A 230 20.64 11.21 -13.93
C VAL A 230 21.39 9.99 -14.42
N ARG A 231 21.88 10.06 -15.65
CA ARG A 231 22.72 9.05 -16.26
C ARG A 231 24.16 9.54 -16.34
N TYR A 232 25.09 8.78 -15.79
CA TYR A 232 26.51 9.11 -15.75
C TYR A 232 27.31 8.29 -16.77
N ALA A 233 28.40 8.87 -17.27
CA ALA A 233 29.32 8.20 -18.20
C ALA A 233 30.30 7.24 -17.52
N GLY A 234 30.63 7.49 -16.25
CA GLY A 234 31.51 6.65 -15.43
C GLY A 234 30.78 6.04 -14.24
N GLY A 235 31.48 5.24 -13.44
CA GLY A 235 30.91 4.53 -12.28
C GLY A 235 30.75 5.37 -11.00
N GLU A 236 31.00 6.67 -11.09
CA GLU A 236 30.97 7.60 -9.94
C GLU A 236 30.16 8.85 -10.25
N MET A 237 29.58 9.47 -9.23
CA MET A 237 28.81 10.72 -9.37
C MET A 237 29.64 11.93 -9.81
N SER A 238 30.97 11.85 -9.69
CA SER A 238 31.95 12.82 -10.19
C SER A 238 32.10 12.79 -11.72
N SER A 239 31.55 11.76 -12.39
CA SER A 239 31.65 11.56 -13.83
C SER A 239 30.73 12.51 -14.60
N ASP A 240 30.99 12.66 -15.90
CA ASP A 240 30.15 13.47 -16.79
C ASP A 240 28.71 12.93 -16.86
N VAL A 241 27.75 13.87 -16.88
CA VAL A 241 26.33 13.57 -17.04
C VAL A 241 25.99 13.43 -18.52
N ILE A 242 25.46 12.27 -18.90
CA ILE A 242 25.02 11.96 -20.27
C ILE A 242 23.59 12.47 -20.50
N ASP A 243 22.70 12.23 -19.54
CA ASP A 243 21.28 12.57 -19.63
C ASP A 243 20.78 12.93 -18.22
N GLU A 244 20.01 14.01 -18.11
CA GLU A 244 19.32 14.39 -16.87
C GLU A 244 17.86 14.68 -17.18
N LYS A 245 16.97 14.06 -16.42
CA LYS A 245 15.52 14.27 -16.53
C LYS A 245 14.90 14.40 -15.16
N ARG A 246 13.78 15.11 -15.09
CA ARG A 246 13.00 15.27 -13.86
C ARG A 246 11.58 14.80 -14.14
N ALA A 247 11.17 13.73 -13.46
CA ALA A 247 9.78 13.31 -13.45
C ALA A 247 9.06 14.15 -12.39
N MET A 248 8.30 15.14 -12.85
CA MET A 248 7.62 16.18 -12.07
C MET A 248 6.12 16.21 -12.43
N GLY A 249 5.32 16.90 -11.61
CA GLY A 249 3.88 16.99 -11.75
C GLY A 249 3.15 16.14 -10.71
N ASP A 250 1.89 15.83 -10.97
CA ASP A 250 1.11 14.96 -10.09
C ASP A 250 1.63 13.53 -10.10
N LEU A 251 1.23 12.76 -9.09
CA LEU A 251 1.65 11.39 -8.87
C LEU A 251 1.43 10.50 -10.10
N HIS A 252 0.34 10.68 -10.85
CA HIS A 252 0.07 9.89 -12.05
C HIS A 252 1.08 10.22 -13.16
N THR A 253 1.34 11.51 -13.40
CA THR A 253 2.35 11.96 -14.36
C THR A 253 3.75 11.48 -14.02
N ILE A 254 4.15 11.54 -12.74
CA ILE A 254 5.44 11.01 -12.28
C ILE A 254 5.55 9.52 -12.61
N LEU A 255 4.52 8.73 -12.27
CA LEU A 255 4.52 7.28 -12.50
C LEU A 255 4.56 6.93 -13.99
N GLN A 256 3.80 7.63 -14.85
CA GLN A 256 3.85 7.46 -16.30
C GLN A 256 5.21 7.82 -16.89
N THR A 257 5.81 8.92 -16.43
CA THR A 257 7.13 9.36 -16.87
C THR A 257 8.19 8.32 -16.51
N LEU A 258 8.14 7.76 -15.30
CA LEU A 258 9.05 6.70 -14.88
C LEU A 258 8.87 5.42 -15.67
N ASP A 259 7.63 5.02 -15.97
CA ASP A 259 7.37 3.86 -16.85
C ASP A 259 8.00 4.05 -18.23
N LEU A 260 7.84 5.23 -18.84
CA LEU A 260 8.47 5.56 -20.12
C LEU A 260 10.01 5.57 -20.03
N LEU A 261 10.57 6.17 -18.97
CA LEU A 261 12.03 6.17 -18.75
C LEU A 261 12.57 4.75 -18.62
N MET A 262 11.86 3.88 -17.91
CA MET A 262 12.20 2.46 -17.79
C MET A 262 12.14 1.78 -19.15
N ASP A 263 11.09 1.97 -19.95
CA ASP A 263 10.96 1.35 -21.28
C ASP A 263 12.05 1.78 -22.27
N VAL A 264 12.48 3.04 -22.20
CA VAL A 264 13.53 3.55 -23.09
C VAL A 264 14.90 3.00 -22.72
N ASN A 265 15.21 2.86 -21.42
CA ASN A 265 16.54 2.51 -20.92
C ASN A 265 16.74 1.01 -20.61
N LEU A 266 15.69 0.28 -20.21
CA LEU A 266 15.76 -1.15 -19.86
C LEU A 266 15.46 -2.02 -21.09
N ARG A 267 16.40 -2.02 -22.04
CA ARG A 267 16.29 -2.83 -23.25
C ARG A 267 16.81 -4.23 -23.01
N GLN A 268 16.19 -5.19 -23.69
CA GLN A 268 16.73 -6.54 -23.78
C GLN A 268 17.64 -6.65 -25.00
N HIS A 269 18.68 -7.46 -24.88
CA HIS A 269 19.58 -7.79 -25.98
C HIS A 269 19.68 -9.32 -26.13
N PRO A 270 19.86 -9.84 -27.35
CA PRO A 270 20.02 -11.26 -27.58
C PRO A 270 21.38 -11.74 -27.08
N VAL A 271 21.39 -12.86 -26.36
CA VAL A 271 22.61 -13.55 -25.92
C VAL A 271 22.54 -15.02 -26.35
N PRO A 272 23.59 -15.55 -27.00
CA PRO A 272 23.63 -16.95 -27.41
C PRO A 272 23.54 -17.90 -26.20
N VAL A 273 22.62 -18.86 -26.27
CA VAL A 273 22.46 -19.95 -25.28
C VAL A 273 22.94 -21.28 -25.87
N SER A 274 22.76 -21.47 -27.18
CA SER A 274 23.31 -22.60 -27.93
C SER A 274 23.60 -22.18 -29.37
N ALA A 275 24.17 -23.10 -30.16
CA ALA A 275 24.55 -22.83 -31.55
C ALA A 275 23.40 -22.29 -32.45
N LEU A 276 22.14 -22.54 -32.08
CA LEU A 276 20.97 -22.13 -32.85
C LEU A 276 19.91 -21.40 -32.01
N ARG A 277 20.21 -21.03 -30.75
CA ARG A 277 19.24 -20.39 -29.84
C ARG A 277 19.85 -19.20 -29.14
N GLU A 278 19.12 -18.10 -29.13
CA GLU A 278 19.40 -16.89 -28.36
C GLU A 278 18.30 -16.70 -27.30
N ALA A 279 18.68 -16.14 -26.16
CA ALA A 279 17.74 -15.67 -25.16
C ALA A 279 17.82 -14.14 -25.08
N MET A 280 16.67 -13.49 -24.93
CA MET A 280 16.61 -12.04 -24.68
C MET A 280 16.92 -11.78 -23.21
N ILE A 281 18.06 -11.16 -22.94
CA ILE A 281 18.54 -10.85 -21.59
C ILE A 281 18.42 -9.35 -21.33
N SER A 282 18.03 -8.98 -20.12
CA SER A 282 18.03 -7.60 -19.64
C SER A 282 19.16 -7.39 -18.65
N ASP A 283 19.89 -6.27 -18.75
CA ASP A 283 20.93 -5.90 -17.77
C ASP A 283 20.33 -5.74 -16.37
N TYR A 284 19.12 -5.18 -16.33
CA TYR A 284 18.30 -5.06 -15.13
C TYR A 284 16.87 -5.51 -15.43
N PRO A 285 16.26 -6.39 -14.63
CA PRO A 285 14.89 -6.80 -14.85
C PRO A 285 13.93 -5.64 -14.54
N LYS A 286 13.10 -5.24 -15.53
CA LYS A 286 12.14 -4.11 -15.39
C LYS A 286 11.28 -4.20 -14.14
N VAL A 287 10.85 -5.42 -13.78
CA VAL A 287 10.06 -5.66 -12.56
C VAL A 287 10.80 -5.23 -11.30
N ALA A 288 12.10 -5.50 -11.18
CA ALA A 288 12.86 -5.14 -9.98
C ALA A 288 13.02 -3.62 -9.85
N VAL A 289 13.43 -2.95 -10.93
CA VAL A 289 13.60 -1.49 -10.95
C VAL A 289 12.27 -0.79 -10.66
N ARG A 290 11.18 -1.22 -11.29
CA ARG A 290 9.83 -0.69 -11.08
C ARG A 290 9.38 -0.82 -9.64
N GLU A 291 9.50 -2.01 -9.04
CA GLU A 291 9.09 -2.22 -7.65
C GLU A 291 9.89 -1.34 -6.69
N LEU A 292 11.20 -1.18 -6.92
CA LEU A 292 12.06 -0.35 -6.06
C LEU A 292 11.76 1.15 -6.20
N LEU A 293 11.48 1.65 -7.41
CA LEU A 293 11.04 3.03 -7.64
C LEU A 293 9.68 3.32 -7.00
N ILE A 294 8.71 2.41 -7.17
CA ILE A 294 7.39 2.55 -6.54
C ILE A 294 7.51 2.56 -5.01
N ASN A 295 8.35 1.69 -4.44
CA ASN A 295 8.65 1.71 -3.00
C ASN A 295 9.30 3.02 -2.57
N ALA A 296 10.21 3.59 -3.37
CA ALA A 296 10.79 4.89 -3.06
C ALA A 296 9.71 5.98 -2.95
N ILE A 297 8.77 6.05 -3.91
CA ILE A 297 7.67 7.03 -3.90
C ILE A 297 6.71 6.82 -2.71
N MET A 298 6.34 5.56 -2.40
CA MET A 298 5.43 5.24 -1.29
C MET A 298 6.03 5.58 0.08
N HIS A 299 7.33 5.38 0.25
CA HIS A 299 8.01 5.54 1.54
C HIS A 299 8.84 6.82 1.67
N ARG A 300 8.81 7.70 0.65
CA ARG A 300 9.50 8.98 0.62
C ARG A 300 9.12 9.84 1.82
N ASN A 301 10.10 10.49 2.45
CA ASN A 301 9.83 11.59 3.37
C ASN A 301 9.44 12.85 2.59
N TYR A 302 8.14 13.10 2.43
CA TYR A 302 7.63 14.27 1.70
C TYR A 302 7.87 15.62 2.41
N GLN A 303 8.24 15.61 3.69
CA GLN A 303 8.68 16.82 4.40
C GLN A 303 10.09 17.27 4.01
N SER A 304 10.86 16.40 3.32
CA SER A 304 12.19 16.74 2.83
C SER A 304 12.11 17.45 1.48
N ASN A 305 13.00 18.43 1.28
CA ASN A 305 13.21 19.09 -0.01
C ASN A 305 14.06 18.25 -0.98
N ALA A 306 14.68 17.16 -0.51
CA ALA A 306 15.46 16.28 -1.38
C ALA A 306 14.52 15.40 -2.24
N PRO A 307 14.74 15.30 -3.57
CA PRO A 307 13.96 14.40 -4.41
C PRO A 307 14.36 12.94 -4.20
N VAL A 308 13.57 12.02 -4.77
CA VAL A 308 14.08 10.68 -5.04
C VAL A 308 15.11 10.81 -6.17
N ARG A 309 16.32 10.28 -5.96
CA ARG A 309 17.37 10.28 -6.97
C ARG A 309 17.46 8.90 -7.58
N PHE A 310 17.30 8.84 -8.88
CA PHE A 310 17.44 7.64 -9.68
C PHE A 310 18.68 7.81 -10.57
N TYR A 311 19.80 7.29 -10.08
CA TYR A 311 21.09 7.37 -10.76
C TYR A 311 21.34 6.12 -11.57
N TRP A 312 21.83 6.33 -12.77
CA TRP A 312 22.15 5.28 -13.72
C TRP A 312 23.61 5.39 -14.13
N PHE A 313 24.41 4.41 -13.71
CA PHE A 313 25.82 4.28 -14.05
C PHE A 313 26.00 3.18 -15.11
N PRO A 314 27.19 3.06 -15.72
CA PRO A 314 27.44 2.03 -16.73
C PRO A 314 27.26 0.59 -16.22
N ASP A 315 27.58 0.34 -14.95
CA ASP A 315 27.60 -0.98 -14.33
C ASP A 315 26.51 -1.18 -13.27
N HIS A 316 25.83 -0.13 -12.81
CA HIS A 316 24.83 -0.23 -11.76
C HIS A 316 23.79 0.89 -11.78
N ILE A 317 22.67 0.63 -11.11
CA ILE A 317 21.62 1.61 -10.82
C ILE A 317 21.62 1.88 -9.32
N GLU A 318 21.45 3.15 -8.92
CA GLU A 318 21.20 3.53 -7.53
C GLU A 318 19.90 4.32 -7.40
N ILE A 319 19.04 3.91 -6.47
CA ILE A 319 17.83 4.65 -6.11
C ILE A 319 18.00 5.13 -4.68
N ASN A 320 18.20 6.44 -4.52
CA ASN A 320 18.35 7.09 -3.21
C ASN A 320 17.05 7.81 -2.85
N ASN A 321 16.44 7.41 -1.74
CA ASN A 321 15.17 7.94 -1.23
C ASN A 321 15.40 8.73 0.07
N PRO A 322 14.86 9.96 0.20
CA PRO A 322 14.89 10.68 1.47
C PRO A 322 14.03 10.00 2.53
N GLY A 323 14.56 9.93 3.74
CA GLY A 323 13.97 9.24 4.88
C GLY A 323 14.51 7.81 5.05
N GLY A 324 14.81 7.44 6.29
CA GLY A 324 15.15 6.06 6.65
C GLY A 324 13.93 5.15 6.76
N LEU A 325 14.18 3.95 7.29
CA LEU A 325 13.13 2.97 7.63
C LEU A 325 12.06 3.60 8.54
N TYR A 326 10.83 3.12 8.42
CA TYR A 326 9.65 3.73 9.05
C TYR A 326 8.83 2.71 9.83
N GLY A 327 8.22 3.18 10.92
CA GLY A 327 7.34 2.36 11.77
C GLY A 327 8.12 1.21 12.40
N GLU A 328 7.59 -0.01 12.23
CA GLU A 328 8.18 -1.24 12.79
C GLU A 328 9.36 -1.78 11.96
N ALA A 329 9.67 -1.18 10.80
CA ALA A 329 10.77 -1.63 9.96
C ALA A 329 12.13 -1.30 10.58
N SER A 330 13.03 -2.27 10.60
CA SER A 330 14.40 -2.17 11.05
C SER A 330 15.32 -2.94 10.10
N PRO A 331 16.64 -2.70 10.13
CA PRO A 331 17.57 -3.46 9.29
C PRO A 331 17.50 -4.98 9.54
N LYS A 332 17.04 -5.42 10.72
CA LYS A 332 16.92 -6.83 11.11
C LYS A 332 15.71 -7.54 10.50
N ASN A 333 14.61 -6.83 10.27
CA ASN A 333 13.34 -7.42 9.81
C ASN A 333 12.98 -7.03 8.37
N PHE A 334 13.77 -6.18 7.73
CA PHE A 334 13.61 -5.84 6.32
C PHE A 334 13.88 -7.08 5.42
N PRO A 335 13.03 -7.39 4.43
CA PRO A 335 11.90 -6.60 3.92
C PRO A 335 10.51 -7.07 4.42
N TYR A 336 10.42 -7.81 5.52
CA TYR A 336 9.19 -8.49 5.95
C TYR A 336 8.29 -7.65 6.87
N ALA A 337 8.84 -6.62 7.52
CA ALA A 337 8.03 -5.67 8.29
C ALA A 337 7.24 -4.73 7.38
N VAL A 338 5.95 -4.56 7.67
CA VAL A 338 5.01 -3.79 6.84
C VAL A 338 4.62 -2.54 7.60
N GLY A 339 5.06 -1.38 7.11
CA GLY A 339 4.64 -0.07 7.63
C GLY A 339 4.80 0.99 6.54
N TYR A 340 3.74 1.75 6.27
CA TYR A 340 3.75 2.78 5.23
C TYR A 340 3.89 4.16 5.84
N ARG A 341 4.88 4.91 5.36
CA ARG A 341 5.06 6.31 5.74
C ARG A 341 3.93 7.18 5.19
N ASN A 342 3.51 6.88 3.96
CA ASN A 342 2.44 7.58 3.25
C ASN A 342 1.36 6.58 2.84
N PRO A 343 0.48 6.17 3.76
CA PRO A 343 -0.56 5.18 3.50
C PRO A 343 -1.59 5.62 2.45
N VAL A 344 -1.92 6.92 2.36
CA VAL A 344 -2.84 7.46 1.34
C VAL A 344 -2.18 7.42 -0.04
N ILE A 345 -0.89 7.75 -0.13
CA ILE A 345 -0.13 7.63 -1.38
C ILE A 345 0.02 6.16 -1.80
N ALA A 346 0.28 5.25 -0.86
CA ALA A 346 0.38 3.82 -1.13
C ALA A 346 -0.94 3.25 -1.66
N GLU A 347 -2.06 3.65 -1.06
CA GLU A 347 -3.39 3.35 -1.56
C GLU A 347 -3.61 3.90 -2.97
N ALA A 348 -3.25 5.16 -3.21
CA ALA A 348 -3.40 5.79 -4.52
C ALA A 348 -2.62 5.06 -5.62
N ILE A 349 -1.38 4.68 -5.37
CA ILE A 349 -0.55 3.91 -6.30
C ILE A 349 -1.19 2.56 -6.61
N ARG A 350 -1.84 1.93 -5.63
CA ARG A 350 -2.59 0.70 -5.85
C ARG A 350 -3.83 0.92 -6.70
N VAL A 351 -4.62 1.93 -6.37
CA VAL A 351 -5.80 2.33 -7.14
C VAL A 351 -5.45 2.62 -8.60
N LEU A 352 -4.32 3.29 -8.84
CA LEU A 352 -3.81 3.58 -10.18
C LEU A 352 -3.26 2.34 -10.92
N GLY A 353 -3.19 1.18 -10.28
CA GLY A 353 -2.76 -0.09 -10.89
C GLY A 353 -1.24 -0.30 -10.91
N TYR A 354 -0.47 0.53 -10.20
CA TYR A 354 1.00 0.43 -10.21
C TYR A 354 1.52 -0.63 -9.24
N THR A 355 0.79 -0.91 -8.16
CA THR A 355 1.09 -2.00 -7.21
C THR A 355 -0.14 -2.88 -6.93
N ASN A 356 0.08 -4.19 -6.83
CA ASN A 356 -1.00 -5.17 -6.63
C ASN A 356 -1.06 -5.76 -5.22
N ARG A 357 0.05 -5.78 -4.49
CA ARG A 357 0.15 -6.38 -3.16
C ARG A 357 1.10 -5.56 -2.31
N PHE A 358 0.65 -5.27 -1.10
CA PHE A 358 1.42 -4.49 -0.15
C PHE A 358 2.47 -5.37 0.55
N GLY A 359 3.65 -4.82 0.81
CA GLY A 359 4.74 -5.51 1.53
C GLY A 359 5.45 -6.61 0.73
N GLN A 360 5.07 -6.84 -0.53
CA GLN A 360 5.72 -7.85 -1.39
C GLN A 360 6.65 -7.23 -2.44
N GLY A 361 6.67 -5.91 -2.62
CA GLY A 361 7.41 -5.27 -3.72
C GLY A 361 8.91 -5.57 -3.70
N VAL A 362 9.56 -5.44 -2.54
CA VAL A 362 11.00 -5.78 -2.40
C VAL A 362 11.25 -7.28 -2.61
N LEU A 363 10.35 -8.16 -2.15
CA LEU A 363 10.46 -9.60 -2.38
C LEU A 363 10.30 -9.95 -3.87
N ARG A 364 9.38 -9.29 -4.57
CA ARG A 364 9.21 -9.43 -6.02
C ARG A 364 10.45 -8.93 -6.77
N ALA A 365 11.05 -7.82 -6.33
CA ALA A 365 12.30 -7.33 -6.91
C ALA A 365 13.44 -8.33 -6.73
N ARG A 366 13.60 -8.89 -5.52
CA ARG A 366 14.60 -9.95 -5.25
C ARG A 366 14.39 -11.17 -6.14
N LYS A 367 13.16 -11.67 -6.22
CA LYS A 367 12.80 -12.81 -7.08
C LYS A 367 13.06 -12.52 -8.57
N ALA A 368 12.76 -11.30 -9.03
CA ALA A 368 13.03 -10.91 -10.41
C ALA A 368 14.52 -10.84 -10.74
N LEU A 369 15.35 -10.37 -9.80
CA LEU A 369 16.81 -10.38 -9.94
C LEU A 369 17.35 -11.81 -9.97
N GLU A 370 16.85 -12.69 -9.10
CA GLU A 370 17.22 -14.11 -9.07
C GLU A 370 16.88 -14.83 -10.38
N ILE A 371 15.65 -14.68 -10.89
CA ILE A 371 15.23 -15.25 -12.18
C ILE A 371 16.12 -14.72 -13.34
N ASN A 372 16.49 -13.44 -13.28
CA ASN A 372 17.37 -12.83 -14.28
C ASN A 372 18.85 -13.19 -14.09
N GLN A 373 19.20 -13.95 -13.04
CA GLN A 373 20.59 -14.26 -12.66
C GLN A 373 21.45 -13.01 -12.44
N SER A 374 20.82 -11.92 -11.97
CA SER A 374 21.51 -10.69 -11.60
C SER A 374 21.99 -10.76 -10.15
N PRO A 375 23.06 -10.02 -9.78
CA PRO A 375 23.45 -9.89 -8.38
C PRO A 375 22.29 -9.39 -7.51
N PRO A 376 22.18 -9.84 -6.25
CA PRO A 376 21.14 -9.36 -5.35
C PRO A 376 21.29 -7.86 -5.09
N ALA A 377 20.17 -7.15 -5.02
CA ALA A 377 20.18 -5.73 -4.71
C ALA A 377 20.77 -5.47 -3.31
N LYS A 378 21.67 -4.49 -3.21
CA LYS A 378 22.32 -4.06 -1.97
C LYS A 378 21.53 -2.90 -1.38
N PHE A 379 21.13 -3.02 -0.12
CA PHE A 379 20.36 -2.00 0.58
C PHE A 379 21.23 -1.32 1.64
N THR A 380 21.22 0.01 1.63
CA THR A 380 21.92 0.83 2.62
C THR A 380 20.89 1.59 3.45
N PHE A 381 20.96 1.40 4.77
CA PHE A 381 20.01 1.99 5.72
C PHE A 381 20.71 3.08 6.52
N ASP A 382 20.16 4.28 6.50
CA ASP A 382 20.54 5.42 7.34
C ASP A 382 19.27 6.00 8.00
N PRO A 383 19.36 6.68 9.16
CA PRO A 383 18.21 7.33 9.77
C PRO A 383 17.52 8.36 8.87
N HIS A 384 18.28 9.03 8.00
CA HIS A 384 17.81 10.15 7.18
C HIS A 384 17.62 9.83 5.71
N TRP A 385 18.13 8.70 5.21
CA TRP A 385 17.96 8.26 3.83
C TRP A 385 18.02 6.74 3.70
N PHE A 386 17.51 6.26 2.58
CA PHE A 386 17.53 4.86 2.21
C PHE A 386 18.04 4.75 0.79
N SER A 387 18.92 3.79 0.52
CA SER A 387 19.38 3.53 -0.85
C SER A 387 19.32 2.07 -1.19
N VAL A 388 19.06 1.82 -2.47
CA VAL A 388 19.21 0.51 -3.08
C VAL A 388 20.10 0.62 -4.31
N ARG A 389 21.10 -0.26 -4.37
CA ARG A 389 22.00 -0.44 -5.50
C ARG A 389 21.70 -1.75 -6.20
N ILE A 390 21.51 -1.71 -7.51
CA ILE A 390 21.28 -2.86 -8.37
C ILE A 390 22.47 -2.93 -9.33
N GLU A 391 23.28 -3.98 -9.24
CA GLU A 391 24.39 -4.18 -10.18
C GLU A 391 23.84 -4.76 -11.49
N ALA A 392 24.46 -4.40 -12.63
CA ALA A 392 24.13 -4.99 -13.91
C ALA A 392 24.39 -6.50 -13.88
N ARG A 393 23.62 -7.25 -14.67
CA ARG A 393 23.94 -8.65 -14.92
C ARG A 393 25.34 -8.74 -15.55
N ALA A 394 26.19 -9.63 -15.03
CA ALA A 394 27.50 -9.87 -15.60
C ALA A 394 27.37 -10.48 -17.00
N ALA A 395 28.10 -9.92 -17.98
CA ALA A 395 28.09 -10.37 -19.38
C ALA A 395 28.61 -11.81 -19.59
N ASN A 396 29.27 -12.41 -18.60
CA ASN A 396 30.01 -13.67 -18.73
C ASN A 396 29.31 -14.92 -18.15
N GLY A 397 28.01 -14.83 -17.84
CA GLY A 397 27.24 -16.02 -17.51
C GLY A 397 26.93 -16.81 -18.78
N VAL A 398 27.79 -17.75 -19.16
CA VAL A 398 27.41 -18.82 -20.08
C VAL A 398 26.11 -19.41 -19.53
N LEU A 399 24.99 -19.22 -20.25
CA LEU A 399 23.73 -19.89 -19.97
C LEU A 399 23.93 -21.37 -20.33
N GLY A 400 24.63 -22.10 -19.47
CA GLY A 400 25.14 -23.43 -19.73
C GLY A 400 24.78 -24.42 -18.62
N GLN A 401 23.84 -25.29 -18.98
CA GLN A 401 23.69 -26.69 -18.56
C GLN A 401 23.09 -26.96 -17.17
N GLU A 402 21.77 -27.19 -17.16
CA GLU A 402 21.21 -28.43 -16.59
C GLU A 402 20.69 -29.31 -17.73
#